data_AF-A0A9E1ILW9-F1
#
_entry.id   AF-A0A9E1ILW9-F1
#
_cell.length_a   1.000
_cell.length_b   1.000
_cell.length_c   1.000
_cell.angle_alpha   90.00
_cell.angle_beta   90.00
_cell.angle_gamma   90.00
#
_symmetry.space_group_name_H-M   'P 1'
#
loop_
_entity.id
_entity.type
_entity.pdbx_description
1 polymer ?
#
loop_
_entity_poly.entity_id
_entity_poly.type
_entity_poly.pdbx_seq_one_letter_code
_entity_poly.pdbx_strand_id
1 'polypeptide(L)'
;MLNVLLLIVIGCTCNPESLPEVLKEEVPLRLRPNLVFVTYSGLRADYLKSGGYFLDTAPHMEALASEAIVFQRAVTPLAGTAPAAASLMTGTWPYEHGVLDRQTPHMGEQYMLAEFLSSYGYETAAFTDSNVLSDAGLDIGFQKTFQPESTKDSAVAVTDAAVAWLAAREDDQPFFLWVHYSDLRGNLDIEPPYDSLFVDDEGIAAWVRERDIGRIEGFKKAPPLVISDYNGSIRFLDDQFHRLVARLNLSQEWDETIVVLTSVSGRGLGQHGADTLGDLWWEQLHVPLMIKAPQQKATKVPHVVSLADVLPSVMYLVALPGKEELLEQVSGINVFEPGFSARPVFAQMSVKAQKAGSPEGYSLTTNDWHYLFL
;
A
#
# COMPACT_ATOMS: atom_id res chain seq x y z
N MET A 1 8.39 -18.54 66.84
CA MET A 1 8.88 -17.87 65.62
C MET A 1 8.46 -18.71 64.43
N LEU A 2 7.44 -18.27 63.71
CA LEU A 2 7.02 -18.85 62.43
C LEU A 2 6.62 -17.65 61.56
N ASN A 3 7.45 -17.31 60.59
CA ASN A 3 7.20 -16.21 59.66
C ASN A 3 6.24 -16.71 58.57
N VAL A 4 5.06 -16.11 58.49
CA VAL A 4 4.13 -16.28 57.36
C VAL A 4 4.45 -15.17 56.36
N LEU A 5 4.91 -15.57 55.17
CA LEU A 5 5.15 -14.67 54.04
C LEU A 5 3.79 -14.36 53.38
N LEU A 6 3.35 -13.11 53.43
CA LEU A 6 2.15 -12.64 52.75
C LEU A 6 2.50 -12.34 51.29
N LEU A 7 2.11 -13.23 50.37
CA LEU A 7 2.17 -12.99 48.92
C LEU A 7 0.98 -12.11 48.54
N ILE A 8 1.24 -10.85 48.20
CA ILE A 8 0.24 -9.98 47.56
C ILE A 8 0.27 -10.29 46.06
N VAL A 9 -0.75 -11.00 45.59
CA VAL A 9 -1.06 -11.12 44.17
C VAL A 9 -1.86 -9.87 43.79
N ILE A 10 -1.24 -8.91 43.13
CA ILE A 10 -1.96 -7.83 42.45
C ILE A 10 -2.45 -8.42 41.13
N GLY A 11 -3.73 -8.75 41.07
CA GLY A 11 -4.38 -9.09 39.81
C GLY A 11 -4.44 -7.84 38.92
N CYS A 12 -3.71 -7.84 37.81
CA CYS A 12 -4.01 -6.95 36.69
C CYS A 12 -5.39 -7.34 36.17
N THR A 13 -6.39 -6.51 36.45
CA THR A 13 -7.61 -6.48 35.67
C THR A 13 -7.31 -5.62 34.45
N CYS A 14 -7.40 -6.21 33.26
CA CYS A 14 -7.31 -5.48 32.00
C CYS A 14 -8.49 -4.50 31.96
N ASN A 15 -8.22 -3.23 32.22
CA ASN A 15 -9.11 -2.15 31.88
C ASN A 15 -8.70 -1.74 30.46
N PRO A 16 -9.58 -1.83 29.44
CA PRO A 16 -9.32 -1.15 28.18
C PRO A 16 -9.48 0.34 28.49
N GLU A 17 -8.39 0.97 28.93
CA GLU A 17 -8.35 2.42 29.06
C GLU A 17 -8.44 2.98 27.64
N SER A 18 -9.68 3.34 27.28
CA SER A 18 -10.00 4.34 26.28
C SER A 18 -8.96 5.44 26.32
N LEU A 19 -8.51 5.86 25.14
CA LEU A 19 -7.67 7.03 24.91
C LEU A 19 -7.91 8.09 26.00
N PRO A 20 -6.84 8.64 26.62
CA PRO A 20 -7.02 9.78 27.51
C PRO A 20 -7.85 10.84 26.80
N GLU A 21 -8.66 11.57 27.56
CA GLU A 21 -9.62 12.58 27.13
C GLU A 21 -8.90 13.80 26.50
N VAL A 22 -8.10 13.56 25.46
CA VAL A 22 -7.31 14.53 24.71
C VAL A 22 -8.24 15.14 23.67
N LEU A 23 -9.04 16.06 24.21
CA LEU A 23 -9.38 17.36 23.65
C LEU A 23 -9.87 17.38 22.20
N LYS A 24 -11.20 17.46 22.12
CA LYS A 24 -11.96 18.19 21.11
C LYS A 24 -11.56 19.68 21.09
N GLU A 25 -10.33 20.01 20.74
CA GLU A 25 -10.03 21.37 20.29
C GLU A 25 -10.52 21.52 18.84
N GLU A 26 -11.21 22.62 18.52
CA GLU A 26 -11.62 22.94 17.16
C GLU A 26 -10.36 23.17 16.31
N VAL A 27 -9.85 22.10 15.69
CA VAL A 27 -8.72 22.17 14.75
C VAL A 27 -9.19 22.88 13.47
N PRO A 28 -8.60 24.02 13.07
CA PRO A 28 -8.94 24.72 11.84
C PRO A 28 -8.98 23.77 10.63
N LEU A 29 -9.99 23.91 9.76
CA LEU A 29 -10.21 23.03 8.60
C LEU A 29 -8.97 22.86 7.69
N ARG A 30 -8.09 23.87 7.60
CA ARG A 30 -6.83 23.80 6.83
C ARG A 30 -5.76 22.85 7.39
N LEU A 31 -5.92 22.34 8.61
CA LEU A 31 -4.97 21.43 9.26
C LEU A 31 -5.43 19.95 9.21
N ARG A 32 -6.62 19.69 8.63
CA ARG A 32 -7.23 18.36 8.50
C ARG A 32 -7.46 18.03 7.01
N PRO A 33 -6.39 17.82 6.22
CA PRO A 33 -6.57 17.46 4.82
C PRO A 33 -7.25 16.10 4.70
N ASN A 34 -8.00 15.91 3.62
CA ASN A 34 -8.52 14.60 3.26
C ASN A 34 -7.35 13.65 2.99
N LEU A 35 -7.52 12.36 3.30
CA LEU A 35 -6.51 11.34 3.09
C LEU A 35 -7.07 10.23 2.20
N VAL A 36 -6.40 9.96 1.08
CA VAL A 36 -6.76 8.87 0.17
C VAL A 36 -5.56 7.97 -0.03
N PHE A 37 -5.68 6.70 0.37
CA PHE A 37 -4.73 5.65 0.03
C PHE A 37 -5.31 4.83 -1.12
N VAL A 38 -4.59 4.77 -2.24
CA VAL A 38 -4.89 3.88 -3.37
C VAL A 38 -3.77 2.86 -3.44
N THR A 39 -4.09 1.60 -3.14
CA THR A 39 -3.08 0.55 -3.10
C THR A 39 -3.39 -0.60 -4.04
N TYR A 40 -2.34 -1.13 -4.66
CA TYR A 40 -2.43 -2.28 -5.56
C TYR A 40 -1.74 -3.50 -4.95
N SER A 41 -2.07 -4.70 -5.41
CA SER A 41 -1.26 -5.91 -5.20
C SER A 41 -0.75 -6.41 -6.55
N GLY A 42 0.56 -6.45 -6.73
CA GLY A 42 1.17 -6.93 -7.97
C GLY A 42 1.55 -5.85 -8.98
N LEU A 43 1.31 -4.57 -8.70
CA LEU A 43 1.76 -3.46 -9.56
C LEU A 43 3.25 -3.20 -9.34
N ARG A 44 4.03 -3.27 -10.42
CA ARG A 44 5.48 -3.04 -10.39
C ARG A 44 5.82 -1.62 -10.79
N ALA A 45 6.82 -1.03 -10.14
CA ALA A 45 7.28 0.32 -10.46
C ALA A 45 7.83 0.44 -11.90
N ASP A 46 8.52 -0.59 -12.38
CA ASP A 46 9.19 -0.60 -13.69
C ASP A 46 8.24 -0.80 -14.87
N TYR A 47 6.93 -0.91 -14.62
CA TYR A 47 5.86 -0.93 -15.64
C TYR A 47 5.10 0.39 -15.75
N LEU A 48 5.54 1.43 -15.03
CA LEU A 48 5.06 2.81 -15.14
C LEU A 48 6.11 3.68 -15.86
N LYS A 49 5.70 4.72 -16.58
CA LYS A 49 6.64 5.65 -17.24
C LYS A 49 7.52 6.36 -16.21
N SER A 50 6.98 6.68 -15.04
CA SER A 50 7.75 7.27 -13.93
C SER A 50 8.89 6.36 -13.45
N GLY A 51 8.73 5.05 -13.62
CA GLY A 51 9.74 4.01 -13.36
C GLY A 51 10.59 3.63 -14.58
N GLY A 52 10.39 4.28 -15.73
CA GLY A 52 11.17 4.08 -16.94
C GLY A 52 10.58 3.09 -17.95
N TYR A 53 9.31 2.70 -17.80
CA TYR A 53 8.66 1.84 -18.78
C TYR A 53 8.46 2.55 -20.13
N PHE A 54 8.57 1.80 -21.23
CA PHE A 54 8.54 2.35 -22.58
C PHE A 54 7.11 2.60 -23.11
N LEU A 55 6.11 1.90 -22.57
CA LEU A 55 4.70 2.08 -22.93
C LEU A 55 3.99 3.00 -21.95
N ASP A 56 2.93 3.66 -22.42
CA ASP A 56 2.01 4.43 -21.58
C ASP A 56 0.85 3.56 -21.07
N THR A 57 1.14 2.71 -20.09
CA THR A 57 0.17 1.78 -19.52
C THR A 57 -0.79 2.45 -18.56
N ALA A 58 -0.38 3.53 -17.89
CA ALA A 58 -1.14 4.18 -16.82
C ALA A 58 -1.07 5.72 -16.87
N PRO A 59 -1.58 6.36 -17.94
CA PRO A 59 -1.47 7.82 -18.08
C PRO A 59 -2.13 8.63 -16.96
N HIS A 60 -3.13 8.10 -16.25
CA HIS A 60 -3.75 8.82 -15.13
C HIS A 60 -2.89 8.77 -13.85
N MET A 61 -2.24 7.65 -13.57
CA MET A 61 -1.20 7.55 -12.54
C MET A 61 0.01 8.43 -12.89
N GLU A 62 0.38 8.53 -14.17
CA GLU A 62 1.44 9.44 -14.63
C GLU A 62 1.05 10.92 -14.51
N ALA A 63 -0.23 11.25 -14.67
CA ALA A 63 -0.73 12.59 -14.38
C ALA A 63 -0.55 12.92 -12.89
N LEU A 64 -0.87 11.99 -11.97
CA LEU A 64 -0.56 12.14 -10.54
C LEU A 64 0.95 12.34 -10.33
N ALA A 65 1.80 11.56 -10.99
CA ALA A 65 3.26 11.67 -10.87
C ALA A 65 3.79 13.07 -11.24
N SER A 66 3.09 13.82 -12.09
CA SER A 66 3.46 15.17 -12.51
C SER A 66 3.22 16.26 -11.47
N GLU A 67 2.45 15.97 -10.42
CA GLU A 67 2.16 16.87 -9.29
C GLU A 67 2.51 16.26 -7.91
N ALA A 68 2.92 14.99 -7.87
CA ALA A 68 3.29 14.28 -6.66
C ALA A 68 4.80 14.26 -6.37
N ILE A 69 5.13 13.85 -5.15
CA ILE A 69 6.46 13.37 -4.80
C ILE A 69 6.56 11.91 -5.26
N VAL A 70 7.43 11.63 -6.21
CA VAL A 70 7.64 10.29 -6.77
C VAL A 70 8.89 9.66 -6.16
N PHE A 71 8.71 8.57 -5.43
CA PHE A 71 9.83 7.81 -4.86
C PHE A 71 10.29 6.76 -5.86
N GLN A 72 11.53 6.89 -6.33
CA GLN A 72 12.04 6.03 -7.41
C GLN A 72 12.38 4.62 -6.93
N ARG A 73 12.57 4.43 -5.62
CA ARG A 73 13.02 3.17 -5.00
C ARG A 73 12.23 2.86 -3.73
N ALA A 74 10.92 2.66 -3.83
CA ALA A 74 10.11 2.21 -2.70
C ALA A 74 10.08 0.68 -2.61
N VAL A 75 10.35 0.15 -1.42
CA VAL A 75 10.48 -1.29 -1.15
C VAL A 75 9.37 -1.72 -0.19
N THR A 76 8.65 -2.79 -0.55
CA THR A 76 7.74 -3.45 0.38
C THR A 76 8.53 -4.27 1.41
N PRO A 77 8.23 -4.20 2.71
CA PRO A 77 9.00 -4.88 3.75
C PRO A 77 8.79 -6.41 3.77
N LEU A 78 7.73 -6.90 3.13
CA LEU A 78 7.47 -8.32 2.90
C LEU A 78 6.50 -8.42 1.72
N ALA A 79 6.85 -9.15 0.66
CA ALA A 79 6.03 -9.27 -0.56
C ALA A 79 4.74 -10.10 -0.36
N GLY A 80 3.88 -9.71 0.56
CA GLY A 80 2.60 -10.34 0.85
C GLY A 80 1.57 -9.27 1.19
N THR A 81 0.36 -9.38 0.63
CA THR A 81 -0.64 -8.31 0.70
C THR A 81 -1.00 -7.90 2.13
N ALA A 82 -1.34 -8.85 3.02
CA ALA A 82 -1.70 -8.52 4.41
C ALA A 82 -0.50 -7.96 5.20
N PRO A 83 0.68 -8.62 5.22
CA PRO A 83 1.85 -8.10 5.92
C PRO A 83 2.28 -6.70 5.46
N ALA A 84 2.37 -6.46 4.15
CA ALA A 84 2.79 -5.17 3.62
C ALA A 84 1.75 -4.07 3.84
N ALA A 85 0.44 -4.40 3.74
CA ALA A 85 -0.61 -3.44 4.08
C ALA A 85 -0.58 -3.08 5.57
N ALA A 86 -0.29 -4.05 6.45
CA ALA A 86 -0.10 -3.78 7.87
C ALA A 86 1.07 -2.82 8.09
N SER A 87 2.25 -3.10 7.51
CA SER A 87 3.40 -2.20 7.61
C SER A 87 3.13 -0.80 7.05
N LEU A 88 2.38 -0.70 5.94
CA LEU A 88 1.99 0.58 5.35
C LEU A 88 1.11 1.41 6.31
N MET A 89 0.17 0.76 6.98
CA MET A 89 -0.86 1.41 7.81
C MET A 89 -0.41 1.68 9.25
N THR A 90 0.51 0.88 9.78
CA THR A 90 1.03 1.03 11.15
C THR A 90 2.44 1.62 11.19
N GLY A 91 3.13 1.70 10.05
CA GLY A 91 4.52 2.14 9.98
C GLY A 91 5.50 1.23 10.71
N THR A 92 5.10 0.01 11.07
CA THR A 92 5.95 -0.98 11.76
C THR A 92 6.40 -2.09 10.82
N TRP A 93 7.45 -2.79 11.18
CA TRP A 93 7.99 -3.91 10.41
C TRP A 93 7.17 -5.20 10.63
N PRO A 94 7.18 -6.15 9.67
CA PRO A 94 6.46 -7.43 9.77
C PRO A 94 6.63 -8.18 11.09
N TYR A 95 7.85 -8.19 11.63
CA TYR A 95 8.16 -8.87 12.89
C TYR A 95 7.64 -8.12 14.14
N GLU A 96 7.29 -6.84 14.03
CA GLU A 96 6.79 -6.01 15.14
C GLU A 96 5.28 -6.11 15.24
N HIS A 97 4.56 -5.96 14.12
CA HIS A 97 3.11 -6.11 14.13
C HIS A 97 2.71 -7.59 14.23
N GLY A 98 3.46 -8.52 13.62
CA GLY A 98 3.22 -9.96 13.72
C GLY A 98 2.35 -10.55 12.61
N VAL A 99 1.82 -9.72 11.71
CA VAL A 99 1.16 -10.17 10.46
C VAL A 99 2.23 -10.65 9.47
N LEU A 100 2.49 -11.95 9.43
CA LEU A 100 3.49 -12.58 8.55
C LEU A 100 2.87 -13.38 7.38
N ASP A 101 1.59 -13.75 7.51
CA ASP A 101 0.81 -14.41 6.47
C ASP A 101 -0.69 -14.12 6.63
N ARG A 102 -1.54 -14.78 5.84
CA ARG A 102 -3.00 -14.61 5.87
C ARG A 102 -3.69 -15.39 7.00
N GLN A 103 -2.96 -16.24 7.70
CA GLN A 103 -3.50 -17.16 8.71
C GLN A 103 -3.23 -16.67 10.14
N THR A 104 -2.32 -15.71 10.28
CA THR A 104 -1.85 -15.19 11.57
C THR A 104 -2.20 -13.70 11.67
N PRO A 105 -3.48 -13.34 11.90
CA PRO A 105 -3.80 -11.98 12.26
C PRO A 105 -3.17 -11.71 13.63
N HIS A 106 -2.22 -10.78 13.68
CA HIS A 106 -1.74 -10.24 14.95
C HIS A 106 -1.40 -8.78 14.71
N MET A 107 -2.04 -7.87 15.43
CA MET A 107 -1.67 -6.45 15.50
C MET A 107 -1.82 -5.91 16.93
N GLY A 108 -1.41 -6.73 17.90
CA GLY A 108 -1.26 -6.41 19.34
C GLY A 108 -2.22 -5.35 19.92
N GLU A 109 -1.65 -4.44 20.70
CA GLU A 109 -2.28 -3.20 21.20
C GLU A 109 -1.90 -1.99 20.31
N GLN A 110 -1.64 -2.20 19.01
CA GLN A 110 -1.20 -1.11 18.13
C GLN A 110 -2.34 -0.14 17.82
N TYR A 111 -2.05 1.15 17.85
CA TYR A 111 -3.00 2.19 17.47
C TYR A 111 -3.12 2.28 15.94
N MET A 112 -4.34 2.17 15.44
CA MET A 112 -4.60 2.16 14.00
C MET A 112 -4.75 3.57 13.45
N LEU A 113 -4.21 3.83 12.25
CA LEU A 113 -4.36 5.12 11.56
C LEU A 113 -5.84 5.52 11.41
N ALA A 114 -6.69 4.58 10.99
CA ALA A 114 -8.13 4.85 10.82
C ALA A 114 -8.81 5.20 12.15
N GLU A 115 -8.47 4.50 13.24
CA GLU A 115 -9.01 4.76 14.57
C GLU A 115 -8.55 6.13 15.09
N PHE A 116 -7.26 6.43 14.92
CA PHE A 116 -6.69 7.73 15.27
C PHE A 116 -7.41 8.86 14.53
N LEU A 117 -7.52 8.78 13.20
CA LEU A 117 -8.19 9.80 12.39
C LEU A 117 -9.68 9.92 12.73
N SER A 118 -10.37 8.80 12.98
CA SER A 118 -11.78 8.81 13.39
C SER A 118 -11.97 9.54 14.73
N SER A 119 -11.00 9.48 15.65
CA SER A 119 -11.08 10.21 16.92
C SER A 119 -11.02 11.74 16.74
N TYR A 120 -10.44 12.20 15.62
CA TYR A 120 -10.40 13.61 15.19
C TYR A 120 -11.54 14.00 14.23
N GLY A 121 -12.59 13.18 14.15
CA GLY A 121 -13.78 13.45 13.36
C GLY A 121 -13.60 13.24 11.85
N TYR A 122 -12.64 12.40 11.44
CA TYR A 122 -12.59 11.93 10.07
C TYR A 122 -13.69 10.87 9.84
N GLU A 123 -14.37 10.96 8.71
CA GLU A 123 -15.09 9.82 8.18
C GLU A 123 -14.09 8.81 7.61
N THR A 124 -14.18 7.54 8.00
CA THR A 124 -13.20 6.52 7.61
C THR A 124 -13.85 5.40 6.81
N ALA A 125 -13.34 5.14 5.60
CA ALA A 125 -13.86 4.09 4.74
C ALA A 125 -12.77 3.29 4.03
N ALA A 126 -12.99 1.97 3.89
CA ALA A 126 -12.13 1.06 3.15
C ALA A 126 -12.94 0.24 2.12
N PHE A 127 -12.51 0.26 0.87
CA PHE A 127 -13.10 -0.50 -0.23
C PHE A 127 -12.02 -1.39 -0.84
N THR A 128 -12.14 -2.71 -0.66
CA THR A 128 -11.10 -3.66 -1.05
C THR A 128 -11.69 -4.81 -1.86
N ASP A 129 -10.98 -5.29 -2.87
CA ASP A 129 -11.38 -6.46 -3.66
C ASP A 129 -10.86 -7.79 -3.08
N SER A 130 -10.32 -7.75 -1.86
CA SER A 130 -9.79 -8.92 -1.17
C SER A 130 -9.89 -8.80 0.35
N ASN A 131 -9.68 -9.93 1.04
CA ASN A 131 -9.73 -10.05 2.49
C ASN A 131 -8.61 -9.31 3.25
N VAL A 132 -7.92 -8.34 2.64
CA VAL A 132 -6.76 -7.67 3.26
C VAL A 132 -7.10 -7.04 4.61
N LEU A 133 -8.33 -6.54 4.78
CA LEU A 133 -8.82 -6.01 6.05
C LEU A 133 -8.81 -7.09 7.15
N SER A 134 -9.55 -8.18 6.97
CA SER A 134 -9.65 -9.25 7.96
C SER A 134 -8.35 -10.05 8.13
N ASP A 135 -7.59 -10.26 7.06
CA ASP A 135 -6.35 -11.03 7.08
C ASP A 135 -5.25 -10.31 7.88
N ALA A 136 -5.30 -8.97 7.95
CA ALA A 136 -4.33 -8.16 8.67
C ALA A 136 -4.88 -7.50 9.96
N GLY A 137 -6.19 -7.60 10.24
CA GLY A 137 -6.82 -6.86 11.34
C GLY A 137 -6.86 -5.34 11.10
N LEU A 138 -6.93 -4.92 9.84
CA LEU A 138 -6.93 -3.52 9.41
C LEU A 138 -8.34 -2.92 9.32
N ASP A 139 -9.38 -3.66 9.71
CA ASP A 139 -10.76 -3.18 9.78
C ASP A 139 -10.99 -2.22 10.95
N ILE A 140 -10.16 -2.31 11.99
CA ILE A 140 -10.23 -1.44 13.18
C ILE A 140 -10.13 0.04 12.77
N GLY A 141 -11.12 0.82 13.23
CA GLY A 141 -11.18 2.26 12.99
C GLY A 141 -11.85 2.67 11.67
N PHE A 142 -12.14 1.75 10.76
CA PHE A 142 -12.96 2.05 9.57
C PHE A 142 -14.45 1.97 9.91
N GLN A 143 -15.18 3.08 9.72
CA GLN A 143 -16.62 3.15 9.93
C GLN A 143 -17.41 2.48 8.79
N LYS A 144 -16.85 2.51 7.59
CA LYS A 144 -17.43 1.87 6.39
C LYS A 144 -16.42 0.93 5.75
N THR A 145 -16.80 -0.32 5.56
CA THR A 145 -16.03 -1.27 4.76
C THR A 145 -16.88 -1.83 3.63
N PHE A 146 -16.21 -2.22 2.54
CA PHE A 146 -16.84 -2.91 1.41
C PHE A 146 -15.86 -3.89 0.79
N GLN A 147 -16.37 -5.10 0.54
CA GLN A 147 -15.69 -6.10 -0.26
C GLN A 147 -16.73 -6.78 -1.16
N PRO A 148 -16.49 -6.89 -2.49
CA PRO A 148 -17.41 -7.55 -3.39
C PRO A 148 -17.43 -9.07 -3.14
N GLU A 149 -18.58 -9.71 -3.37
CA GLU A 149 -18.73 -11.18 -3.28
C GLU A 149 -18.01 -11.92 -4.41
N SER A 150 -17.85 -11.25 -5.56
CA SER A 150 -17.21 -11.77 -6.77
C SER A 150 -15.87 -11.08 -6.99
N THR A 151 -14.87 -11.86 -7.40
CA THR A 151 -13.57 -11.35 -7.88
C THR A 151 -13.59 -10.98 -9.36
N LYS A 152 -14.66 -11.31 -10.11
CA LYS A 152 -14.83 -10.83 -11.48
C LYS A 152 -15.24 -9.35 -11.46
N ASP A 153 -14.55 -8.53 -12.25
CA ASP A 153 -14.75 -7.08 -12.36
C ASP A 153 -14.72 -6.37 -11.00
N SER A 154 -13.95 -6.91 -10.05
CA SER A 154 -13.96 -6.46 -8.66
C SER A 154 -13.43 -5.04 -8.51
N ALA A 155 -12.45 -4.61 -9.32
CA ALA A 155 -12.02 -3.23 -9.33
C ALA A 155 -13.15 -2.24 -9.71
N VAL A 156 -14.05 -2.61 -10.62
CA VAL A 156 -15.21 -1.77 -10.97
C VAL A 156 -16.13 -1.65 -9.75
N ALA A 157 -16.50 -2.78 -9.13
CA ALA A 157 -17.38 -2.78 -7.96
C ALA A 157 -16.81 -1.98 -6.78
N VAL A 158 -15.52 -2.15 -6.50
CA VAL A 158 -14.78 -1.39 -5.47
C VAL A 158 -14.80 0.11 -5.78
N THR A 159 -14.52 0.48 -7.02
CA THR A 159 -14.49 1.89 -7.44
C THR A 159 -15.89 2.50 -7.43
N ASP A 160 -16.91 1.79 -7.87
CA ASP A 160 -18.32 2.20 -7.82
C ASP A 160 -18.74 2.50 -6.39
N ALA A 161 -18.44 1.59 -5.47
CA ALA A 161 -18.77 1.74 -4.06
C ALA A 161 -18.03 2.92 -3.41
N ALA A 162 -16.74 3.10 -3.71
CA ALA A 162 -15.95 4.23 -3.22
C ALA A 162 -16.46 5.58 -3.77
N VAL A 163 -16.74 5.66 -5.08
CA VAL A 163 -17.31 6.86 -5.73
C VAL A 163 -18.69 7.18 -5.18
N ALA A 164 -19.55 6.17 -5.00
CA ALA A 164 -20.87 6.34 -4.42
C ALA A 164 -20.82 6.82 -2.97
N TRP A 165 -19.88 6.28 -2.18
CA TRP A 165 -19.63 6.76 -0.83
C TRP A 165 -19.17 8.21 -0.83
N LEU A 166 -18.15 8.57 -1.64
CA LEU A 166 -17.72 9.97 -1.81
C LEU A 166 -18.86 10.89 -2.26
N ALA A 167 -19.80 10.41 -3.09
CA ALA A 167 -20.96 11.17 -3.55
C ALA A 167 -22.04 11.38 -2.49
N ALA A 168 -22.09 10.55 -1.45
CA ALA A 168 -23.12 10.59 -0.42
C ALA A 168 -22.71 11.34 0.86
N ARG A 169 -21.46 11.81 0.93
CA ARG A 169 -20.92 12.53 2.09
C ARG A 169 -21.51 13.92 2.21
N GLU A 170 -21.63 14.41 3.45
CA GLU A 170 -22.02 15.79 3.74
C GLU A 170 -20.79 16.71 3.59
N ASP A 171 -20.96 17.85 2.94
CA ASP A 171 -19.85 18.73 2.54
C ASP A 171 -19.32 19.55 3.75
N ASP A 172 -18.30 19.02 4.45
CA ASP A 172 -17.27 19.75 5.25
C ASP A 172 -16.38 18.83 6.11
N GLN A 173 -16.77 17.58 6.37
CA GLN A 173 -15.99 16.65 7.21
C GLN A 173 -14.75 16.12 6.47
N PRO A 174 -13.56 16.08 7.12
CA PRO A 174 -12.41 15.42 6.54
C PRO A 174 -12.64 13.92 6.48
N PHE A 175 -11.91 13.23 5.60
CA PHE A 175 -12.06 11.78 5.47
C PHE A 175 -10.75 11.05 5.26
N PHE A 176 -10.75 9.78 5.65
CA PHE A 176 -9.74 8.81 5.27
C PHE A 176 -10.37 7.70 4.44
N LEU A 177 -10.02 7.65 3.16
CA LEU A 177 -10.46 6.64 2.22
C LEU A 177 -9.30 5.73 1.85
N TRP A 178 -9.46 4.43 2.05
CA TRP A 178 -8.57 3.42 1.49
C TRP A 178 -9.28 2.64 0.38
N VAL A 179 -8.69 2.63 -0.81
CA VAL A 179 -9.11 1.79 -1.94
C VAL A 179 -8.00 0.80 -2.27
N HIS A 180 -8.31 -0.50 -2.25
CA HIS A 180 -7.35 -1.57 -2.57
C HIS A 180 -7.81 -2.40 -3.77
N TYR A 181 -6.89 -2.58 -4.72
CA TYR A 181 -7.07 -3.41 -5.91
C TYR A 181 -6.06 -4.55 -5.93
N SER A 182 -6.51 -5.73 -6.33
CA SER A 182 -5.73 -6.96 -6.31
C SER A 182 -5.85 -7.79 -7.59
N ASP A 183 -6.52 -7.22 -8.60
CA ASP A 183 -6.80 -7.79 -9.91
C ASP A 183 -5.50 -8.22 -10.64
N LEU A 184 -4.35 -7.60 -10.33
CA LEU A 184 -3.05 -7.99 -10.89
C LEU A 184 -2.44 -9.27 -10.29
N ARG A 185 -3.07 -9.92 -9.29
CA ARG A 185 -2.57 -11.19 -8.71
C ARG A 185 -3.02 -12.44 -9.46
N GLY A 186 -4.12 -12.35 -10.22
CA GLY A 186 -4.77 -13.49 -10.86
C GLY A 186 -4.24 -13.84 -12.25
N ASN A 187 -5.08 -14.53 -13.02
CA ASN A 187 -4.85 -14.92 -14.41
C ASN A 187 -4.92 -13.74 -15.40
N LEU A 188 -5.06 -12.51 -14.90
CA LEU A 188 -5.24 -11.30 -15.71
C LEU A 188 -6.45 -11.49 -16.64
N ASP A 189 -7.64 -11.69 -16.04
CA ASP A 189 -8.89 -11.81 -16.79
C ASP A 189 -9.27 -10.44 -17.37
N ILE A 190 -8.67 -10.11 -18.51
CA ILE A 190 -8.79 -8.79 -19.14
C ILE A 190 -9.95 -8.81 -20.13
N GLU A 191 -10.90 -7.91 -19.92
CA GLU A 191 -12.02 -7.69 -20.84
C GLU A 191 -11.66 -6.60 -21.88
N PRO A 192 -12.28 -6.61 -23.06
CA PRO A 192 -12.16 -5.52 -24.02
C PRO A 192 -12.56 -4.15 -23.42
N PRO A 193 -11.92 -3.04 -23.83
CA PRO A 193 -10.90 -2.96 -24.88
C PRO A 193 -9.47 -3.27 -24.40
N TYR A 194 -9.25 -3.53 -23.11
CA TYR A 194 -7.92 -3.58 -22.51
C TYR A 194 -7.06 -4.76 -22.98
N ASP A 195 -7.71 -5.84 -23.43
CA ASP A 195 -7.09 -7.06 -23.96
C ASP A 195 -6.31 -6.87 -25.28
N SER A 196 -6.53 -5.73 -25.94
CA SER A 196 -6.03 -5.44 -27.28
C SER A 196 -5.32 -4.09 -27.41
N LEU A 197 -5.13 -3.36 -26.30
CA LEU A 197 -4.44 -2.07 -26.31
C LEU A 197 -2.93 -2.17 -26.53
N PHE A 198 -2.30 -3.26 -26.06
CA PHE A 198 -0.84 -3.39 -26.04
C PHE A 198 -0.38 -4.61 -26.82
N VAL A 199 -0.34 -4.46 -28.15
CA VAL A 199 0.10 -5.50 -29.10
C VAL A 199 1.44 -5.13 -29.75
N ASP A 200 2.27 -4.32 -29.08
CA ASP A 200 3.61 -3.98 -29.56
C ASP A 200 4.56 -5.18 -29.41
N ASP A 201 4.52 -6.03 -30.42
CA ASP A 201 5.20 -7.32 -30.43
C ASP A 201 6.73 -7.19 -30.30
N GLU A 202 7.36 -6.15 -30.84
CA GLU A 202 8.83 -6.03 -30.82
C GLU A 202 9.35 -5.42 -29.51
N GLY A 203 8.74 -4.33 -29.04
CA GLY A 203 9.11 -3.68 -27.78
C GLY A 203 8.88 -4.58 -26.57
N ILE A 204 7.71 -5.24 -26.51
CA ILE A 204 7.39 -6.17 -25.42
C ILE A 204 8.30 -7.40 -25.48
N ALA A 205 8.58 -7.94 -26.67
CA ALA A 205 9.51 -9.07 -26.78
C ALA A 205 10.94 -8.69 -26.38
N ALA A 206 11.39 -7.45 -26.66
CA ALA A 206 12.68 -6.95 -26.19
C ALA A 206 12.71 -6.85 -24.67
N TRP A 207 11.68 -6.24 -24.07
CA TRP A 207 11.53 -6.15 -22.61
C TRP A 207 11.59 -7.52 -21.93
N VAL A 208 10.87 -8.51 -22.47
CA VAL A 208 10.88 -9.90 -21.99
C VAL A 208 12.29 -10.49 -22.03
N ARG A 209 13.02 -10.32 -23.14
CA ARG A 209 14.39 -10.84 -23.29
C ARG A 209 15.39 -10.15 -22.35
N GLU A 210 15.32 -8.82 -22.24
CA GLU A 210 16.25 -8.03 -21.42
C GLU A 210 16.11 -8.28 -19.92
N ARG A 211 14.92 -8.69 -19.48
CA ARG A 211 14.60 -9.00 -18.08
C ARG A 211 14.66 -10.49 -17.76
N ASP A 212 15.00 -11.34 -18.74
CA ASP A 212 14.96 -12.80 -18.64
C ASP A 212 13.61 -13.30 -18.08
N ILE A 213 12.51 -12.73 -18.60
CA ILE A 213 11.14 -13.12 -18.22
C ILE A 213 10.85 -14.50 -18.81
N GLY A 214 10.85 -15.50 -17.93
CA GLY A 214 10.61 -16.90 -18.26
C GLY A 214 9.13 -17.25 -18.42
N ARG A 215 8.85 -18.55 -18.45
CA ARG A 215 7.48 -19.08 -18.44
C ARG A 215 6.82 -18.70 -17.11
N ILE A 216 5.59 -18.21 -17.19
CA ILE A 216 4.81 -17.79 -16.03
C ILE A 216 3.86 -18.92 -15.62
N GLU A 217 4.04 -19.46 -14.43
CA GLU A 217 3.21 -20.49 -13.82
C GLU A 217 1.74 -20.08 -13.80
N GLY A 218 0.86 -21.01 -14.14
CA GLY A 218 -0.58 -20.76 -14.28
C GLY A 218 -1.00 -20.16 -15.63
N PHE A 219 -0.07 -19.59 -16.40
CA PHE A 219 -0.37 -19.03 -17.72
C PHE A 219 -0.09 -20.02 -18.85
N LYS A 220 -1.03 -20.10 -19.80
CA LYS A 220 -0.88 -20.87 -21.04
C LYS A 220 -0.22 -20.07 -22.16
N LYS A 221 -0.34 -18.74 -22.11
CA LYS A 221 0.19 -17.80 -23.10
C LYS A 221 1.72 -17.73 -22.97
N ALA A 222 2.39 -17.43 -24.09
CA ALA A 222 3.83 -17.15 -24.09
C ALA A 222 4.12 -15.83 -23.34
N PRO A 223 5.33 -15.65 -22.77
CA PRO A 223 5.61 -14.52 -21.89
C PRO A 223 5.27 -13.13 -22.49
N PRO A 224 5.59 -12.81 -23.77
CA PRO A 224 5.19 -11.53 -24.34
C PRO A 224 3.68 -11.26 -24.30
N LEU A 225 2.86 -12.28 -24.56
CA LEU A 225 1.40 -12.16 -24.50
C LEU A 225 0.89 -11.98 -23.06
N VAL A 226 1.55 -12.60 -22.07
CA VAL A 226 1.22 -12.37 -20.66
C VAL A 226 1.63 -10.96 -20.22
N ILE A 227 2.72 -10.42 -20.77
CA ILE A 227 3.11 -9.03 -20.52
C ILE A 227 2.14 -8.03 -21.18
N SER A 228 1.68 -8.30 -22.42
CA SER A 228 0.59 -7.54 -23.04
C SER A 228 -0.67 -7.53 -22.17
N ASP A 229 -1.04 -8.70 -21.67
CA ASP A 229 -2.16 -8.90 -20.76
C ASP A 229 -1.99 -8.05 -19.48
N TYR A 230 -0.81 -8.10 -18.87
CA TYR A 230 -0.48 -7.35 -17.66
C TYR A 230 -0.54 -5.84 -17.89
N ASN A 231 -0.05 -5.35 -19.04
CA ASN A 231 -0.16 -3.95 -19.45
C ASN A 231 -1.63 -3.52 -19.61
N GLY A 232 -2.46 -4.39 -20.20
CA GLY A 232 -3.90 -4.17 -20.31
C GLY A 232 -4.58 -4.06 -18.93
N SER A 233 -4.23 -4.95 -18.00
CA SER A 233 -4.75 -4.90 -16.63
C SER A 233 -4.29 -3.65 -15.87
N ILE A 234 -3.05 -3.19 -16.06
CA ILE A 234 -2.59 -1.91 -15.51
C ILE A 234 -3.46 -0.77 -16.05
N ARG A 235 -3.73 -0.75 -17.36
CA ARG A 235 -4.54 0.29 -17.96
C ARG A 235 -5.99 0.29 -17.46
N PHE A 236 -6.57 -0.89 -17.26
CA PHE A 236 -7.89 -1.03 -16.65
C PHE A 236 -7.94 -0.42 -15.23
N LEU A 237 -6.92 -0.68 -14.41
CA LEU A 237 -6.81 -0.14 -13.06
C LEU A 237 -6.49 1.37 -13.04
N ASP A 238 -5.74 1.86 -14.03
CA ASP A 238 -5.52 3.29 -14.24
C ASP A 238 -6.83 4.03 -14.54
N ASP A 239 -7.69 3.45 -15.37
CA ASP A 239 -9.02 4.00 -15.64
C ASP A 239 -9.91 3.96 -14.38
N GLN A 240 -9.78 2.96 -13.49
CA GLN A 240 -10.47 2.96 -12.19
C GLN A 240 -9.95 4.06 -11.25
N PHE A 241 -8.63 4.24 -11.19
CA PHE A 241 -8.02 5.34 -10.45
C PHE A 241 -8.51 6.70 -10.97
N HIS A 242 -8.60 6.87 -12.29
CA HIS A 242 -9.13 8.09 -12.90
C HIS A 242 -10.55 8.42 -12.43
N ARG A 243 -11.41 7.41 -12.24
CA ARG A 243 -12.78 7.63 -11.74
C ARG A 243 -12.80 8.19 -10.31
N LEU A 244 -11.88 7.75 -9.44
CA LEU A 244 -11.71 8.32 -8.11
C LEU A 244 -11.25 9.78 -8.19
N VAL A 245 -10.23 10.05 -9.01
CA VAL A 245 -9.71 11.41 -9.24
C VAL A 245 -10.80 12.33 -9.81
N ALA A 246 -11.59 11.85 -10.77
CA ALA A 246 -12.69 12.60 -11.36
C ALA A 246 -13.77 12.92 -10.32
N ARG A 247 -14.07 12.00 -9.41
CA ARG A 247 -15.02 12.26 -8.32
C ARG A 247 -14.52 13.34 -7.36
N LEU A 248 -13.25 13.31 -6.96
CA LEU A 248 -12.65 14.33 -6.08
C LEU A 248 -12.55 15.70 -6.77
N ASN A 249 -12.28 15.73 -8.07
CA ASN A 249 -12.30 16.98 -8.85
C ASN A 249 -13.72 17.57 -8.93
N LEU A 250 -14.75 16.73 -9.06
CA LEU A 250 -16.13 17.17 -9.11
C LEU A 250 -16.59 17.84 -7.81
N SER A 251 -16.11 17.37 -6.64
CA SER A 251 -16.33 18.03 -5.35
C SER A 251 -15.31 19.13 -5.02
N GLN A 252 -14.37 19.44 -5.92
CA GLN A 252 -13.29 20.40 -5.69
C GLN A 252 -12.39 20.04 -4.48
N GLU A 253 -12.32 18.76 -4.12
CA GLU A 253 -11.53 18.26 -2.99
C GLU A 253 -10.12 17.78 -3.41
N TRP A 254 -9.86 17.58 -4.72
CA TRP A 254 -8.59 17.06 -5.22
C TRP A 254 -7.38 17.83 -4.67
N ASP A 255 -7.40 19.17 -4.76
CA ASP A 255 -6.28 20.03 -4.38
C ASP A 255 -5.99 20.01 -2.87
N GLU A 256 -7.02 19.79 -2.04
CA GLU A 256 -6.94 19.74 -0.57
C GLU A 256 -6.71 18.31 -0.03
N THR A 257 -6.65 17.30 -0.90
CA THR A 257 -6.47 15.90 -0.52
C THR A 257 -5.00 15.48 -0.56
N ILE A 258 -4.53 14.79 0.47
CA ILE A 258 -3.30 13.98 0.43
C ILE A 258 -3.63 12.64 -0.22
N VAL A 259 -2.93 12.31 -1.30
CA VAL A 259 -3.12 11.04 -2.04
C VAL A 259 -1.83 10.25 -1.97
N VAL A 260 -1.92 9.04 -1.43
CA VAL A 260 -0.84 8.04 -1.48
C VAL A 260 -1.23 6.97 -2.50
N LEU A 261 -0.47 6.85 -3.57
CA LEU A 261 -0.60 5.76 -4.55
C LEU A 261 0.60 4.84 -4.43
N THR A 262 0.36 3.55 -4.18
CA THR A 262 1.44 2.55 -4.05
C THR A 262 0.98 1.14 -4.41
N SER A 263 1.90 0.19 -4.45
CA SER A 263 1.59 -1.23 -4.43
C SER A 263 2.12 -1.86 -3.14
N VAL A 264 1.39 -2.81 -2.55
CA VAL A 264 1.85 -3.57 -1.38
C VAL A 264 2.82 -4.70 -1.77
N SER A 265 2.89 -5.01 -3.06
CA SER A 265 3.83 -5.98 -3.63
C SER A 265 3.99 -5.77 -5.14
N GLY A 266 5.17 -6.07 -5.68
CA GLY A 266 5.39 -6.25 -7.11
C GLY A 266 4.93 -7.63 -7.57
N ARG A 267 5.42 -8.11 -8.70
CA ARG A 267 5.09 -9.44 -9.24
C ARG A 267 6.27 -10.03 -10.00
N GLY A 268 6.53 -11.32 -9.78
CA GLY A 268 7.66 -12.00 -10.41
C GLY A 268 7.57 -12.04 -11.95
N LEU A 269 6.38 -12.32 -12.50
CA LEU A 269 6.13 -12.37 -13.95
C LEU A 269 7.13 -13.29 -14.67
N GLY A 270 7.51 -14.43 -14.10
CA GLY A 270 8.40 -15.42 -14.70
C GLY A 270 9.89 -15.13 -14.53
N GLN A 271 10.26 -13.98 -13.97
CA GLN A 271 11.65 -13.68 -13.65
C GLN A 271 12.13 -14.52 -12.48
N HIS A 272 13.38 -15.00 -12.54
CA HIS A 272 14.00 -15.87 -11.54
C HIS A 272 13.18 -17.14 -11.21
N GLY A 273 12.30 -17.57 -12.12
CA GLY A 273 11.37 -18.69 -11.90
C GLY A 273 10.30 -18.39 -10.85
N ALA A 274 10.12 -17.14 -10.45
CA ALA A 274 9.16 -16.72 -9.46
C ALA A 274 7.94 -16.09 -10.16
N ASP A 275 6.75 -16.64 -9.89
CA ASP A 275 5.49 -16.20 -10.51
C ASP A 275 4.47 -15.67 -9.51
N THR A 276 4.75 -15.89 -8.23
CA THR A 276 3.86 -15.50 -7.13
C THR A 276 4.42 -14.33 -6.34
N LEU A 277 3.61 -13.83 -5.41
CA LEU A 277 4.04 -12.89 -4.39
C LEU A 277 4.71 -13.67 -3.25
N GLY A 278 5.86 -13.21 -2.78
CA GLY A 278 6.40 -13.63 -1.49
C GLY A 278 7.91 -13.74 -1.39
N ASP A 279 8.64 -13.66 -2.51
CA ASP A 279 10.10 -13.76 -2.51
C ASP A 279 10.77 -12.41 -2.31
N LEU A 280 12.10 -12.45 -2.20
CA LEU A 280 12.95 -11.29 -2.01
C LEU A 280 13.47 -10.69 -3.32
N TRP A 281 13.01 -11.17 -4.48
CA TRP A 281 13.46 -10.64 -5.75
C TRP A 281 13.00 -9.19 -5.97
N TRP A 282 13.83 -8.38 -6.63
CA TRP A 282 13.61 -6.94 -6.80
C TRP A 282 12.25 -6.65 -7.45
N GLU A 283 11.85 -7.43 -8.45
CA GLU A 283 10.57 -7.30 -9.15
C GLU A 283 9.33 -7.57 -8.28
N GLN A 284 9.49 -8.25 -7.14
CA GLN A 284 8.43 -8.46 -6.16
C GLN A 284 8.47 -7.42 -5.03
N LEU A 285 9.64 -6.83 -4.77
CA LEU A 285 9.83 -5.89 -3.68
C LEU A 285 9.68 -4.43 -4.08
N HIS A 286 10.11 -4.05 -5.29
CA HIS A 286 10.10 -2.68 -5.78
C HIS A 286 8.72 -2.29 -6.32
N VAL A 287 8.10 -1.37 -5.61
CA VAL A 287 6.72 -0.92 -5.86
C VAL A 287 6.71 0.57 -6.21
N PRO A 288 5.73 1.05 -7.01
CA PRO A 288 5.57 2.48 -7.19
C PRO A 288 5.17 3.11 -5.86
N LEU A 289 5.62 4.33 -5.58
CA LEU A 289 5.14 5.13 -4.47
C LEU A 289 5.11 6.60 -4.90
N MET A 290 3.90 7.18 -4.85
CA MET A 290 3.65 8.59 -5.14
C MET A 290 2.85 9.18 -3.99
N ILE A 291 3.29 10.34 -3.49
CA ILE A 291 2.58 11.08 -2.45
C ILE A 291 2.29 12.49 -2.98
N LYS A 292 1.01 12.78 -3.25
CA LYS A 292 0.52 14.13 -3.54
C LYS A 292 0.02 14.75 -2.25
N ALA A 293 0.36 16.01 -2.02
CA ALA A 293 -0.12 16.77 -0.86
C ALA A 293 -0.50 18.20 -1.29
N PRO A 294 -1.40 18.87 -0.56
CA PRO A 294 -1.76 20.26 -0.85
C PRO A 294 -0.53 21.16 -0.92
N GLN A 295 -0.45 22.01 -1.95
CA GLN A 295 0.63 22.99 -2.16
C GLN A 295 2.04 22.40 -2.32
N GLN A 296 2.17 21.08 -2.38
CA GLN A 296 3.44 20.41 -2.62
C GLN A 296 3.86 20.58 -4.09
N LYS A 297 5.16 20.77 -4.33
CA LYS A 297 5.71 20.74 -5.68
C LYS A 297 6.07 19.32 -6.07
N ALA A 298 5.84 19.00 -7.34
CA ALA A 298 6.31 17.76 -7.94
C ALA A 298 7.83 17.62 -7.76
N THR A 299 8.27 16.46 -7.27
CA THR A 299 9.69 16.17 -7.10
C THR A 299 9.93 14.68 -7.18
N LYS A 300 11.18 14.29 -7.46
CA LYS A 300 11.60 12.90 -7.48
C LYS A 300 12.56 12.65 -6.32
N VAL A 301 12.29 11.61 -5.53
CA VAL A 301 13.15 11.15 -4.45
C VAL A 301 13.87 9.90 -4.93
N PRO A 302 15.20 9.97 -5.18
CA PRO A 302 15.96 8.84 -5.71
C PRO A 302 16.34 7.82 -4.62
N HIS A 303 16.20 8.19 -3.36
CA HIS A 303 16.61 7.39 -2.22
C HIS A 303 15.67 6.20 -2.01
N VAL A 304 16.26 5.08 -1.54
CA VAL A 304 15.49 3.93 -1.11
C VAL A 304 14.65 4.27 0.12
N VAL A 305 13.38 3.86 0.11
CA VAL A 305 12.41 4.02 1.21
C VAL A 305 11.63 2.72 1.40
N SER A 306 11.07 2.52 2.58
CA SER A 306 10.18 1.40 2.91
C SER A 306 8.71 1.83 2.85
N LEU A 307 7.80 0.91 2.59
CA LEU A 307 6.36 1.18 2.84
C LEU A 307 6.07 1.49 4.32
N ALA A 308 6.89 1.00 5.25
CA ALA A 308 6.80 1.37 6.67
C ALA A 308 7.07 2.86 6.91
N ASP A 309 7.77 3.54 6.00
CA ASP A 309 8.06 4.97 6.11
C ASP A 309 6.85 5.85 5.74
N VAL A 310 5.78 5.28 5.15
CA VAL A 310 4.64 6.04 4.65
C VAL A 310 3.82 6.65 5.77
N LEU A 311 3.41 5.87 6.78
CA LEU A 311 2.63 6.38 7.91
C LEU A 311 3.30 7.61 8.58
N PRO A 312 4.56 7.55 9.06
CA PRO A 312 5.18 8.69 9.71
C PRO A 312 5.35 9.90 8.77
N SER A 313 5.56 9.65 7.48
CA SER A 313 5.67 10.71 6.47
C SER A 313 4.33 11.39 6.17
N VAL A 314 3.24 10.62 6.08
CA VAL A 314 1.88 11.16 5.90
C VAL A 314 1.46 11.94 7.15
N MET A 315 1.72 11.40 8.34
CA MET A 315 1.40 12.09 9.60
C MET A 315 2.27 13.32 9.85
N TYR A 316 3.42 13.46 9.18
CA TYR A 316 4.15 14.73 9.15
C TYR A 316 3.37 15.83 8.41
N LEU A 317 2.66 15.47 7.34
CA LEU A 317 1.84 16.38 6.52
C LEU A 317 0.48 16.70 7.18
N VAL A 318 0.03 15.87 8.12
CA VAL A 318 -1.19 16.07 8.88
C VAL A 318 -0.89 16.78 10.21
N ALA A 319 -1.54 17.90 10.47
CA ALA A 319 -1.30 18.72 11.67
C ALA A 319 -2.37 18.49 12.74
N LEU A 320 -2.49 17.24 13.19
CA LEU A 320 -3.35 16.84 14.31
C LEU A 320 -2.54 16.78 15.61
N PRO A 321 -3.08 17.25 16.75
CA PRO A 321 -2.44 17.06 18.06
C PRO A 321 -2.42 15.58 18.44
N GLY A 322 -1.57 15.19 19.41
CA GLY A 322 -1.50 13.82 19.93
C GLY A 322 -1.01 12.76 18.94
N LYS A 323 -0.62 13.16 17.72
CA LYS A 323 -0.04 12.23 16.74
C LYS A 323 1.29 11.66 17.21
N GLU A 324 1.95 12.29 18.16
CA GLU A 324 3.18 11.82 18.79
C GLU A 324 2.98 10.42 19.41
N GLU A 325 1.83 10.15 20.05
CA GLU A 325 1.50 8.83 20.60
C GLU A 325 1.36 7.76 19.51
N LEU A 326 0.70 8.11 18.40
CA LEU A 326 0.62 7.24 17.21
C LEU A 326 2.02 6.99 16.61
N LEU A 327 2.91 7.98 16.67
CA LEU A 327 4.27 7.90 16.11
C LEU A 327 5.28 7.21 17.03
N GLU A 328 5.04 7.15 18.34
CA GLU A 328 5.92 6.46 19.30
C GLU A 328 6.00 4.94 19.06
N GLN A 329 4.94 4.33 18.51
CA GLN A 329 4.92 2.92 18.13
C GLN A 329 5.53 2.63 16.75
N VAL A 330 5.86 3.65 15.97
CA VAL A 330 6.28 3.52 14.56
C VAL A 330 7.78 3.28 14.46
N SER A 331 8.18 2.33 13.62
CA SER A 331 9.59 2.03 13.33
C SER A 331 10.08 2.53 11.97
N GLY A 332 9.15 2.89 11.08
CA GLY A 332 9.43 3.66 9.88
C GLY A 332 9.87 5.08 10.20
N ILE A 333 10.43 5.77 9.20
CA ILE A 333 10.94 7.12 9.36
C ILE A 333 10.20 8.12 8.47
N ASN A 334 10.08 9.35 8.95
CA ASN A 334 9.53 10.44 8.16
C ASN A 334 10.53 10.86 7.06
N VAL A 335 10.19 10.63 5.80
CA VAL A 335 11.04 10.95 4.64
C VAL A 335 11.00 12.42 4.22
N PHE A 336 10.09 13.20 4.81
CA PHE A 336 9.99 14.65 4.60
C PHE A 336 10.72 15.46 5.67
N GLU A 337 11.28 14.78 6.68
CA GLU A 337 12.03 15.47 7.72
C GLU A 337 13.26 16.18 7.13
N PRO A 338 13.49 17.46 7.48
CA PRO A 338 14.70 18.16 7.09
C PRO A 338 15.96 17.38 7.50
N GLY A 339 16.81 17.06 6.54
CA GLY A 339 18.03 16.28 6.79
C GLY A 339 17.87 14.78 6.67
N PHE A 340 16.70 14.29 6.20
CA PHE A 340 16.56 12.90 5.77
C PHE A 340 17.72 12.47 4.86
N SER A 341 18.30 11.32 5.17
CA SER A 341 19.35 10.69 4.37
C SER A 341 18.97 9.25 4.09
N ALA A 342 19.37 8.75 2.93
CA ALA A 342 19.11 7.38 2.54
C ALA A 342 19.68 6.40 3.58
N ARG A 343 18.87 5.41 3.96
CA ARG A 343 19.26 4.32 4.85
C ARG A 343 19.05 2.99 4.14
N PRO A 344 19.75 1.92 4.56
CA PRO A 344 19.37 0.58 4.17
C PRO A 344 17.91 0.27 4.57
N VAL A 345 17.18 -0.38 3.67
CA VAL A 345 15.81 -0.86 3.87
C VAL A 345 15.82 -2.39 3.86
N PHE A 346 15.15 -2.98 4.84
CA PHE A 346 15.06 -4.42 4.99
C PHE A 346 13.76 -4.95 4.40
N ALA A 347 13.81 -6.15 3.84
CA ALA A 347 12.61 -6.94 3.57
C ALA A 347 12.79 -8.39 4.01
N GLN A 348 11.71 -9.01 4.44
CA GLN A 348 11.67 -10.39 4.93
C GLN A 348 11.01 -11.32 3.91
N MET A 349 11.54 -12.54 3.78
CA MET A 349 10.93 -13.60 2.98
C MET A 349 9.57 -13.98 3.57
N SER A 350 8.53 -14.05 2.75
CA SER A 350 7.20 -14.40 3.23
C SER A 350 7.11 -15.86 3.72
N VAL A 351 6.25 -16.12 4.69
CA VAL A 351 5.91 -17.49 5.12
C VAL A 351 5.36 -18.33 3.96
N LYS A 352 4.66 -17.70 3.01
CA LYS A 352 4.16 -18.38 1.81
C LYS A 352 5.31 -18.89 0.93
N ALA A 353 6.32 -18.06 0.67
CA ALA A 353 7.50 -18.47 -0.10
C ALA A 353 8.24 -19.60 0.63
N GLN A 354 8.40 -19.50 1.94
CA GLN A 354 9.00 -20.56 2.75
C GLN A 354 8.23 -21.89 2.65
N LYS A 355 6.90 -21.85 2.75
CA LYS A 355 6.02 -23.02 2.55
C LYS A 355 6.12 -23.59 1.13
N ALA A 356 6.48 -22.77 0.13
CA ALA A 356 6.72 -23.19 -1.25
C ALA A 356 8.15 -23.70 -1.51
N GLY A 357 9.02 -23.70 -0.49
CA GLY A 357 10.37 -24.26 -0.55
C GLY A 357 11.50 -23.22 -0.64
N SER A 358 11.20 -21.92 -0.65
CA SER A 358 12.22 -20.87 -0.51
C SER A 358 12.87 -20.96 0.89
N PRO A 359 14.18 -20.71 1.03
CA PRO A 359 14.80 -20.68 2.35
C PRO A 359 14.26 -19.49 3.18
N GLU A 360 14.36 -19.59 4.51
CA GLU A 360 14.25 -18.39 5.35
C GLU A 360 15.30 -17.38 4.89
N GLY A 361 14.89 -16.12 4.74
CA GLY A 361 15.80 -15.12 4.24
C GLY A 361 15.34 -13.70 4.46
N TYR A 362 16.30 -12.80 4.31
CA TYR A 362 16.10 -11.36 4.37
C TYR A 362 16.83 -10.70 3.21
N SER A 363 16.37 -9.52 2.82
CA SER A 363 17.12 -8.65 1.93
C SER A 363 17.46 -7.33 2.61
N LEU A 364 18.57 -6.74 2.17
CA LEU A 364 18.97 -5.38 2.52
C LEU A 364 19.16 -4.60 1.23
N THR A 365 18.41 -3.52 1.06
CA THR A 365 18.45 -2.66 -0.11
C THR A 365 19.04 -1.31 0.26
N THR A 366 20.06 -0.88 -0.49
CA THR A 366 20.59 0.48 -0.48
C THR A 366 20.24 1.19 -1.80
N ASN A 367 20.74 2.41 -2.01
CA ASN A 367 20.58 3.09 -3.30
C ASN A 367 21.26 2.33 -4.45
N ASP A 368 22.35 1.62 -4.15
CA ASP A 368 23.23 1.03 -5.16
C ASP A 368 23.12 -0.50 -5.22
N TRP A 369 22.73 -1.14 -4.11
CA TRP A 369 22.82 -2.59 -3.97
C TRP A 369 21.54 -3.19 -3.39
N HIS A 370 21.26 -4.42 -3.79
CA HIS A 370 20.24 -5.27 -3.20
C HIS A 370 20.90 -6.60 -2.81
N TYR A 371 21.05 -6.83 -1.50
CA TYR A 371 21.70 -8.00 -0.95
C TYR A 371 20.65 -9.02 -0.51
N LEU A 372 20.84 -10.27 -0.89
CA LEU A 372 20.01 -11.40 -0.48
C LEU A 372 20.78 -12.27 0.51
N PHE A 373 20.15 -12.55 1.65
CA PHE A 373 20.63 -13.48 2.66
C PHE A 373 19.67 -14.67 2.65
N LEU A 374 20.07 -15.74 1.96
CA LEU A 374 19.28 -16.96 1.66
C LEU A 374 19.90 -18.20 2.28
#